data_AF-A0A0S8DDU4-F1
#
_entry.id   AF-A0A0S8DDU4-F1
#
_cell.length_a   1.000
_cell.length_b   1.000
_cell.length_c   1.000
_cell.angle_alpha   90.00
_cell.angle_beta   90.00
_cell.angle_gamma   90.00
#
_symmetry.space_group_name_H-M   'P 1'
#
loop_
_entity.id
_entity.type
_entity.pdbx_description
1 polymer ?
#
loop_
_entity_poly.entity_id
_entity_poly.type
_entity_poly.pdbx_seq_one_letter_code
_entity_poly.pdbx_strand_id
1 'polypeptide(L)'
;DMEAGVEHLGRGTIAGVDHLLIVVIPSKSSVRTALKIKKLAHDSGIPKISFVANLVQDDDDIDFLQKALGEAPVASFPDSTVIRKAERSGKPLTELAEEISGAPEELVRFLQGENN
;
A
#
# COMPACT_ATOMS: atom_id res chain seq x y z
N ASP A 1 -7.66 -9.12 1.19
CA ASP A 1 -6.27 -9.58 1.05
C ASP A 1 -6.19 -10.46 -0.18
N MET A 2 -5.19 -10.23 -1.03
CA MET A 2 -4.99 -10.97 -2.27
C MET A 2 -3.52 -11.34 -2.35
N GLU A 3 -3.21 -12.54 -2.84
CA GLU A 3 -1.84 -12.90 -3.16
C GLU A 3 -1.29 -11.92 -4.20
N ALA A 4 0.01 -11.59 -4.11
CA ALA A 4 0.68 -10.63 -4.99
C ALA A 4 0.65 -11.01 -6.49
N GLY A 5 0.16 -12.21 -6.81
CA GLY A 5 -0.05 -12.73 -8.16
C GLY A 5 -1.31 -12.17 -8.82
N VAL A 6 -1.13 -11.64 -10.04
CA VAL A 6 -2.21 -11.19 -10.93
C VAL A 6 -3.09 -12.32 -11.48
N GLU A 7 -2.79 -13.57 -11.13
CA GLU A 7 -3.56 -14.74 -11.58
C GLU A 7 -4.99 -14.74 -11.03
N HIS A 8 -5.21 -14.07 -9.89
CA HIS A 8 -6.52 -13.85 -9.29
C HIS A 8 -7.27 -12.65 -9.88
N LEU A 9 -6.61 -11.82 -10.69
CA LEU A 9 -7.24 -10.68 -11.34
C LEU A 9 -8.13 -11.13 -12.53
N GLY A 10 -7.81 -12.25 -13.18
CA GLY A 10 -8.60 -12.76 -14.32
C GLY A 10 -9.86 -13.57 -13.98
N ARG A 11 -10.08 -13.96 -12.72
CA ARG A 11 -11.07 -15.01 -12.33
C ARG A 11 -12.29 -14.47 -11.57
N GLY A 12 -12.79 -13.29 -11.93
CA GLY A 12 -14.04 -12.73 -11.36
C GLY A 12 -13.93 -12.20 -9.92
N THR A 13 -12.81 -12.40 -9.23
CA THR A 13 -12.53 -11.89 -7.87
C THR A 13 -12.45 -10.36 -7.78
N ILE A 14 -12.22 -9.67 -8.91
CA ILE A 14 -12.22 -8.21 -8.98
C ILE A 14 -13.61 -7.62 -9.31
N ALA A 15 -14.59 -8.46 -9.67
CA ALA A 15 -15.90 -7.96 -10.03
C ALA A 15 -16.53 -7.28 -8.81
N GLY A 16 -16.70 -5.96 -8.87
CA GLY A 16 -17.24 -5.15 -7.78
C GLY A 16 -16.18 -4.46 -6.89
N VAL A 17 -14.89 -4.54 -7.21
CA VAL A 17 -13.85 -3.73 -6.54
C VAL A 17 -13.92 -2.29 -7.04
N ASP A 18 -14.06 -1.36 -6.12
CA ASP A 18 -14.08 0.08 -6.35
C ASP A 18 -12.69 0.74 -6.16
N HIS A 19 -11.84 0.16 -5.32
CA HIS A 19 -10.49 0.66 -5.08
C HIS A 19 -9.49 -0.48 -4.84
N LEU A 20 -8.41 -0.51 -5.63
CA LEU A 20 -7.27 -1.38 -5.40
C LEU A 20 -6.12 -0.62 -4.72
N LEU A 21 -5.71 -1.07 -3.53
CA LEU A 21 -4.49 -0.61 -2.87
C LEU A 21 -3.35 -1.59 -3.16
N ILE A 22 -2.25 -1.09 -3.72
CA ILE A 22 -1.07 -1.87 -4.02
C ILE A 22 0.02 -1.52 -2.99
N VAL A 23 0.37 -2.48 -2.14
CA VAL A 23 1.44 -2.30 -1.15
C VAL A 23 2.80 -2.45 -1.82
N VAL A 24 3.68 -1.48 -1.62
CA VAL A 24 5.02 -1.38 -2.20
C VAL A 24 6.06 -1.14 -1.14
N ILE A 25 7.24 -1.72 -1.32
CA ILE A 25 8.42 -1.45 -0.49
C ILE A 25 9.48 -0.71 -1.32
N PRO A 26 10.42 0.03 -0.71
CA PRO A 26 11.50 0.78 -1.39
C PRO A 26 12.51 -0.11 -2.13
N SER A 27 12.06 -0.78 -3.19
CA SER A 27 12.90 -1.66 -4.01
C SER A 27 12.44 -1.69 -5.47
N LYS A 28 13.40 -1.77 -6.39
CA LYS A 28 13.12 -1.84 -7.84
C LYS A 28 12.25 -3.05 -8.23
N SER A 29 12.40 -4.18 -7.53
CA SER A 29 11.59 -5.38 -7.77
C SER A 29 10.14 -5.21 -7.33
N SER A 30 9.90 -4.58 -6.18
CA SER A 30 8.55 -4.27 -5.69
C SER A 30 7.86 -3.28 -6.63
N VAL A 31 8.54 -2.17 -6.97
CA VAL A 31 8.01 -1.17 -7.93
C VAL A 31 7.65 -1.81 -9.27
N ARG A 32 8.53 -2.62 -9.85
CA ARG A 32 8.26 -3.30 -11.13
C ARG A 32 7.02 -4.19 -11.06
N THR A 33 6.83 -4.87 -9.94
CA THR A 33 5.66 -5.75 -9.72
C THR A 33 4.40 -4.91 -9.57
N ALA A 34 4.46 -3.85 -8.77
CA ALA A 34 3.36 -2.92 -8.55
C ALA A 34 2.87 -2.25 -9.84
N LEU A 35 3.80 -1.82 -10.71
CA LEU A 35 3.44 -1.25 -12.02
C LEU A 35 2.77 -2.27 -12.95
N LYS A 36 3.19 -3.54 -12.91
CA LYS A 36 2.51 -4.62 -13.66
C LYS A 36 1.10 -4.86 -13.13
N ILE A 37 0.94 -4.89 -11.81
CA ILE A 37 -0.37 -5.04 -11.15
C ILE A 37 -1.27 -3.86 -11.52
N LYS A 38 -0.78 -2.62 -11.40
CA LYS A 38 -1.52 -1.40 -11.77
C LYS A 38 -2.02 -1.46 -13.21
N LYS A 39 -1.16 -1.85 -14.16
CA LYS A 39 -1.55 -2.00 -15.55
C LYS A 39 -2.68 -3.03 -15.72
N LEU A 40 -2.53 -4.21 -15.13
CA LEU A 40 -3.53 -5.28 -15.25
C LEU A 40 -4.86 -4.93 -14.58
N ALA A 41 -4.80 -4.27 -13.43
CA ALA A 41 -5.97 -3.74 -12.72
C ALA A 41 -6.72 -2.69 -13.56
N HIS A 42 -5.98 -1.77 -14.17
CA HIS A 42 -6.53 -0.78 -15.08
C HIS A 42 -7.19 -1.45 -16.29
N ASP A 43 -6.50 -2.40 -16.93
CA ASP A 43 -7.02 -3.16 -18.08
C ASP A 43 -8.25 -4.02 -17.70
N SER A 44 -8.41 -4.35 -16.42
CA SER A 44 -9.57 -5.08 -15.88
C SER A 44 -10.73 -4.16 -15.46
N GLY A 45 -10.59 -2.84 -15.62
CA GLY A 45 -11.66 -1.87 -15.36
C GLY A 45 -11.81 -1.42 -13.90
N ILE A 46 -10.80 -1.63 -13.04
CA ILE A 46 -10.84 -1.09 -11.67
C ILE A 46 -10.74 0.45 -11.72
N PRO A 47 -11.68 1.18 -11.12
CA PRO A 47 -11.76 2.64 -11.31
C PRO A 47 -10.73 3.42 -10.49
N LYS A 48 -10.34 2.93 -9.31
CA LYS A 48 -9.34 3.58 -8.44
C LYS A 48 -8.22 2.63 -8.10
N ILE A 49 -6.98 3.09 -8.28
CA ILE A 49 -5.77 2.36 -7.93
C ILE A 49 -4.85 3.31 -7.18
N SER A 50 -4.30 2.89 -6.04
CA SER A 50 -3.36 3.70 -5.25
C SER A 50 -2.27 2.84 -4.64
N PHE A 51 -1.14 3.47 -4.29
CA PHE A 51 -0.02 2.79 -3.65
C PHE A 51 0.03 3.07 -2.15
N VAL A 52 0.43 2.07 -1.37
CA VAL A 52 0.75 2.20 0.05
C VAL A 52 2.20 1.81 0.23
N ALA A 53 3.02 2.71 0.77
CA ALA A 53 4.42 2.41 1.05
C ALA A 53 4.55 1.64 2.37
N ASN A 54 5.42 0.64 2.39
CA ASN A 54 5.69 -0.18 3.58
C ASN A 54 7.20 -0.43 3.71
N LEU A 55 7.66 -0.68 4.93
CA LEU A 55 9.07 -0.84 5.26
C LEU A 55 9.91 0.38 4.87
N VAL A 56 9.34 1.58 5.02
CA VAL A 56 10.03 2.85 4.75
C VAL A 56 10.97 3.16 5.91
N GLN A 57 12.22 3.53 5.60
CA GLN A 57 13.23 3.86 6.61
C GLN A 57 13.37 5.37 6.81
N ASP A 58 13.26 6.14 5.72
CA ASP A 58 13.47 7.58 5.71
C ASP A 58 12.76 8.27 4.52
N ASP A 59 12.96 9.58 4.39
CA ASP A 59 12.36 10.37 3.31
C ASP A 59 12.95 10.01 1.93
N ASP A 60 14.19 9.50 1.85
CA ASP A 60 14.82 9.10 0.60
C ASP A 60 14.08 7.89 -0.02
N ASP A 61 13.57 6.98 0.81
CA ASP A 61 12.71 5.88 0.39
C ASP A 61 11.39 6.36 -0.22
N ILE A 62 10.76 7.38 0.37
CA ILE A 62 9.54 7.99 -0.16
C ILE A 62 9.81 8.65 -1.51
N ASP A 63 10.90 9.42 -1.57
CA ASP A 63 11.37 10.08 -2.78
C ASP A 63 11.64 9.09 -3.92
N PHE A 64 12.27 7.96 -3.59
CA PHE A 64 12.51 6.86 -4.51
C PHE A 64 11.19 6.29 -5.04
N LEU A 65 10.24 5.97 -4.14
CA LEU A 65 8.95 5.40 -4.51
C LEU A 65 8.14 6.36 -5.38
N GLN A 66 8.01 7.62 -5.00
CA GLN A 66 7.27 8.62 -5.76
C GLN A 66 7.82 8.79 -7.18
N LYS A 67 9.16 8.88 -7.32
CA LYS A 67 9.82 8.99 -8.62
C LYS A 67 9.60 7.72 -9.47
N ALA A 68 9.68 6.55 -8.86
CA ALA A 68 9.62 5.28 -9.58
C ALA A 68 8.19 4.82 -9.93
N LEU A 69 7.19 5.21 -9.14
CA LEU A 69 5.78 4.91 -9.35
C LEU A 69 5.07 5.95 -10.22
N GLY A 70 5.62 7.18 -10.27
CA GLY A 70 5.02 8.32 -10.98
C GLY A 70 3.87 9.00 -10.21
N GLU A 71 3.58 8.54 -8.99
CA GLU A 71 2.58 9.11 -8.08
C GLU A 71 2.99 8.84 -6.63
N ALA A 72 2.56 9.70 -5.72
CA ALA A 72 2.86 9.56 -4.30
C ALA A 72 2.04 8.39 -3.69
N PRO A 73 2.65 7.56 -2.82
CA PRO A 73 1.90 6.67 -1.95
C PRO A 73 0.93 7.46 -1.08
N VAL A 74 -0.25 6.88 -0.81
CA VAL A 74 -1.32 7.55 -0.05
C VAL A 74 -1.14 7.45 1.47
N ALA A 75 -0.26 6.54 1.89
CA ALA A 75 0.18 6.35 3.25
C ALA A 75 1.55 5.65 3.24
N SER A 76 2.33 5.85 4.29
CA SER A 76 3.65 5.25 4.45
C SER A 76 3.82 4.57 5.81
N PHE A 77 4.11 3.27 5.79
CA PHE A 77 4.35 2.49 7.00
C PHE A 77 5.86 2.31 7.23
N PRO A 78 6.37 2.64 8.43
CA PRO A 78 7.79 2.58 8.71
C PRO A 78 8.27 1.13 8.87
N ASP A 79 9.56 0.90 8.61
CA ASP A 79 10.26 -0.31 9.01
C ASP A 79 10.42 -0.38 10.54
N SER A 80 9.40 -0.86 11.24
CA SER A 80 9.39 -0.92 12.70
C SER A 80 9.49 -2.35 13.25
N THR A 81 10.49 -2.56 14.11
CA THR A 81 10.61 -3.81 14.87
C THR A 81 9.49 -3.99 15.89
N VAL A 82 8.87 -2.91 16.36
CA VAL A 82 7.76 -2.97 17.30
C VAL A 82 6.48 -3.39 16.60
N ILE A 83 6.21 -2.86 15.40
CA ILE A 83 5.11 -3.34 14.55
C ILE A 83 5.20 -4.86 14.37
N ARG A 84 6.40 -5.37 14.02
CA ARG A 84 6.64 -6.81 13.85
C ARG A 84 6.41 -7.61 15.14
N LYS A 85 6.82 -7.09 16.30
CA LYS A 85 6.65 -7.78 17.59
C LYS A 85 5.18 -7.81 18.02
N ALA A 86 4.47 -6.71 17.80
CA ALA A 86 3.06 -6.59 18.14
C ALA A 86 2.21 -7.54 17.29
N GLU A 87 2.46 -7.58 15.97
CA GLU A 87 1.81 -8.51 15.04
C GLU A 87 1.98 -9.97 15.51
N ARG A 88 3.22 -10.40 15.79
CA ARG A 88 3.52 -11.74 16.31
C ARG A 88 2.85 -12.06 17.64
N SER A 89 2.50 -11.03 18.41
CA SER A 89 1.84 -11.16 19.71
C SER A 89 0.31 -11.06 19.61
N GLY A 90 -0.24 -10.91 18.40
CA GLY A 90 -1.68 -10.75 18.16
C GLY A 90 -2.24 -9.41 18.64
N LYS A 91 -1.38 -8.40 18.87
CA LYS A 91 -1.82 -7.07 19.29
C LYS A 91 -2.15 -6.20 18.08
N PRO A 92 -3.30 -5.50 18.08
CA PRO A 92 -3.67 -4.64 16.97
C PRO A 92 -2.75 -3.41 16.86
N LEU A 93 -2.44 -2.99 15.63
CA LEU A 93 -1.57 -1.83 15.38
C LEU A 93 -2.16 -0.50 15.89
N THR A 94 -3.48 -0.40 16.02
CA THR A 94 -4.15 0.80 16.54
C THR A 94 -3.76 1.13 17.98
N GLU A 95 -3.22 0.17 18.73
CA GLU A 95 -2.67 0.40 20.07
C GLU A 95 -1.22 0.92 20.05
N LEU A 96 -0.60 1.08 18.87
CA LEU A 96 0.79 1.51 18.67
C LEU A 96 0.91 2.89 18.03
N ALA A 97 -0.11 3.74 18.13
CA ALA A 97 -0.26 5.00 17.39
C ALA A 97 1.01 5.88 17.29
N GLU A 98 1.83 5.94 18.34
CA GLU A 98 3.09 6.70 18.35
C GLU A 98 4.20 6.10 17.46
N GLU A 99 4.16 4.80 17.20
CA GLU A 99 5.22 4.05 16.47
C GLU A 99 4.90 3.76 15.01
N ILE A 100 3.65 3.94 14.61
CA ILE A 100 3.16 3.82 13.22
C ILE A 100 3.14 5.16 12.49
N SER A 101 3.64 6.23 13.12
CA SER A 101 3.73 7.58 12.54
C SER A 101 2.40 8.15 12.02
N GLY A 102 1.25 7.65 12.49
CA GLY A 102 -0.07 8.05 12.00
C GLY A 102 -0.47 7.44 10.64
N ALA A 103 0.30 6.46 10.12
CA ALA A 103 0.07 5.89 8.79
C ALA A 103 -1.31 5.24 8.61
N PRO A 104 -1.88 4.50 9.60
CA PRO A 104 -3.26 4.02 9.49
C PRO A 104 -4.28 5.15 9.39
N GLU A 105 -4.11 6.21 10.16
CA GLU A 105 -5.00 7.38 10.16
C GLU A 105 -4.96 8.11 8.81
N GLU A 106 -3.77 8.29 8.24
CA GLU A 106 -3.60 8.83 6.88
C GLU A 106 -4.33 7.99 5.84
N LEU A 107 -4.15 6.67 5.89
CA LEU A 107 -4.82 5.77 4.95
C LEU A 107 -6.34 5.81 5.10
N VAL A 108 -6.85 5.81 6.34
CA VAL A 108 -8.29 5.89 6.62
C VAL A 108 -8.88 7.21 6.11
N ARG A 109 -8.23 8.35 6.39
CA ARG A 109 -8.66 9.68 5.90
C ARG A 109 -8.69 9.74 4.38
N PHE A 110 -7.65 9.21 3.73
CA PHE A 110 -7.59 9.12 2.28
C PHE A 110 -8.78 8.32 1.72
N LEU A 111 -9.09 7.16 2.31
CA LEU A 111 -10.18 6.29 1.85
C LEU A 111 -11.58 6.89 2.11
N GLN A 112 -11.73 7.67 3.18
CA GLN A 112 -12.97 8.39 3.50
C GLN A 112 -13.20 9.62 2.63
N GLY A 113 -12.22 10.01 1.82
CA GLY A 113 -12.31 11.21 0.97
C GLY A 113 -12.15 12.50 1.76
N GLU A 114 -11.55 12.46 2.96
CA GLU A 114 -11.31 13.63 3.82
C GLU A 114 -10.08 14.46 3.39
N ASN A 115 -9.56 14.21 2.19
CA ASN A 115 -8.46 14.98 1.64
C ASN A 115 -8.97 16.25 0.97
N ASN A 116 -8.83 17.37 1.69
CA ASN A 116 -8.89 18.73 1.15
C ASN A 116 -7.56 19.12 0.50
#